data_AF-M2QQ52-F1
#
_entry.id   AF-M2QQ52-F1
#
_cell.length_a   1.000
_cell.length_b   1.000
_cell.length_c   1.000
_cell.angle_alpha   90.00
_cell.angle_beta   90.00
_cell.angle_gamma   90.00
#
_symmetry.space_group_name_H-M   'P 1'
#
loop_
_entity.id
_entity.type
_entity.pdbx_description
1 polymer ?
#
loop_
_entity_poly.entity_id
_entity_poly.type
_entity_poly.pdbx_seq_one_letter_code
_entity_poly.pdbx_strand_id
1 'polypeptide(L)'
;MVFPVSEDNSWTTVQGAPSGLPLADSTFNLFDEIKALTHSYVAAPDGKQSMQAHYPAGSYNFQHDPQGGFSFYATGPDSVNLTSAKEVTFAYSVYFPEGYQFVKGGKLPGIYGGDSAADAVSCSGGRRSDSCFSARLMWRTDGAGEVYTYLPPDYSANQAVCDVAPFSTCNSVYGASVGRGAFTFATGAWTTISERVRLNDAGQENGEIQLFVNGESVINVGGLVLRDSDEGRIRGMQMQTFFGGSDPSYATPVDQDTYFSDFSLAITESL
;
A
#
# COMPACT_ATOMS: atom_id res chain seq x y z
N MET A 1 -1.03 2.23 -19.84
CA MET A 1 0.18 1.55 -19.34
C MET A 1 1.10 2.64 -18.82
N VAL A 2 1.39 2.67 -17.52
CA VAL A 2 2.21 3.77 -16.92
C VAL A 2 3.72 3.46 -16.99
N PHE A 3 4.14 2.29 -17.48
CA PHE A 3 5.55 1.91 -17.63
C PHE A 3 5.78 1.01 -18.85
N PRO A 4 6.95 1.10 -19.54
CA PRO A 4 7.32 0.16 -20.58
C PRO A 4 7.91 -1.11 -19.95
N VAL A 5 7.06 -2.08 -19.64
CA VAL A 5 7.47 -3.43 -19.18
C VAL A 5 6.92 -4.45 -20.16
N SER A 6 7.62 -5.56 -20.37
CA SER A 6 7.11 -6.68 -21.19
C SER A 6 5.77 -7.16 -20.64
N GLU A 7 4.76 -7.34 -21.49
CA GLU A 7 3.39 -7.68 -21.07
C GLU A 7 3.34 -8.95 -20.19
N ASP A 8 4.25 -9.90 -20.39
CA ASP A 8 4.30 -11.20 -19.68
C ASP A 8 4.54 -11.09 -18.16
N ASN A 9 5.02 -9.94 -17.68
CA ASN A 9 5.40 -9.73 -16.27
C ASN A 9 4.58 -8.63 -15.59
N SER A 10 3.40 -8.30 -16.14
CA SER A 10 2.56 -7.23 -15.62
C SER A 10 1.08 -7.50 -15.79
N TRP A 11 0.25 -6.80 -15.01
CA TRP A 11 -1.19 -6.76 -15.19
C TRP A 11 -1.72 -5.38 -14.85
N THR A 12 -2.91 -5.05 -15.37
CA THR A 12 -3.56 -3.77 -15.11
C THR A 12 -5.07 -3.89 -15.20
N THR A 13 -5.78 -3.08 -14.44
CA THR A 13 -7.24 -2.87 -14.51
C THR A 13 -7.61 -1.54 -15.18
N VAL A 14 -6.62 -0.81 -15.71
CA VAL A 14 -6.84 0.45 -16.41
C VAL A 14 -7.76 0.22 -17.61
N GLN A 15 -8.90 0.90 -17.61
CA GLN A 15 -9.89 0.79 -18.67
C GLN A 15 -9.29 1.21 -20.02
N GLY A 16 -9.48 0.37 -21.03
CA GLY A 16 -8.96 0.62 -22.39
C GLY A 16 -7.48 0.28 -22.60
N ALA A 17 -6.78 -0.25 -21.58
CA ALA A 17 -5.46 -0.83 -21.79
C ALA A 17 -5.54 -2.08 -22.70
N PRO A 18 -4.58 -2.32 -23.63
CA PRO A 18 -4.61 -3.44 -24.58
C PRO A 18 -4.82 -4.83 -23.94
N SER A 19 -4.27 -5.03 -22.74
CA SER A 19 -4.35 -6.28 -21.95
C SER A 19 -4.98 -6.00 -20.58
N GLY A 20 -5.93 -5.06 -20.51
CA GLY A 20 -6.63 -4.68 -19.29
C GLY A 20 -7.54 -5.80 -18.77
N LEU A 21 -7.34 -6.19 -17.53
CA LEU A 21 -8.20 -7.09 -16.78
C LEU A 21 -9.38 -6.33 -16.15
N PRO A 22 -10.50 -7.00 -15.83
CA PRO A 22 -11.61 -6.36 -15.14
C PRO A 22 -11.19 -5.87 -13.74
N LEU A 23 -11.74 -4.74 -13.30
CA LEU A 23 -11.66 -4.33 -11.91
C LEU A 23 -12.62 -5.20 -11.07
N ALA A 24 -12.13 -6.34 -10.59
CA ALA A 24 -12.92 -7.36 -9.89
C ALA A 24 -12.06 -8.24 -8.96
N ASP A 25 -12.68 -8.86 -7.95
CA ASP A 25 -12.01 -9.74 -6.98
C ASP A 25 -11.19 -10.85 -7.64
N SER A 26 -11.69 -11.41 -8.75
CA SER A 26 -11.02 -12.45 -9.53
C SER A 26 -9.72 -11.99 -10.18
N THR A 27 -9.49 -10.69 -10.34
CA THR A 27 -8.21 -10.15 -10.80
C THR A 27 -7.21 -9.99 -9.67
N PHE A 28 -7.69 -9.69 -8.46
CA PHE A 28 -6.82 -9.52 -7.30
C PHE A 28 -6.39 -10.86 -6.67
N ASN A 29 -7.14 -11.94 -6.91
CA ASN A 29 -6.92 -13.23 -6.23
C ASN A 29 -6.82 -13.02 -4.70
N LEU A 30 -7.86 -12.39 -4.14
CA LEU A 30 -7.84 -11.95 -2.76
C LEU A 30 -7.92 -13.12 -1.75
N PHE A 31 -7.28 -12.94 -0.61
CA PHE A 31 -7.28 -13.87 0.51
C PHE A 31 -7.09 -13.13 1.85
N ASP A 32 -7.28 -13.84 2.96
CA ASP A 32 -7.20 -13.28 4.33
C ASP A 32 -8.07 -12.02 4.50
N GLU A 33 -9.29 -12.11 3.99
CA GLU A 33 -10.28 -11.03 3.98
C GLU A 33 -11.03 -10.92 5.31
N ILE A 34 -11.23 -9.68 5.78
CA ILE A 34 -12.22 -9.40 6.83
C ILE A 34 -13.60 -9.33 6.19
N LYS A 35 -14.29 -10.48 6.12
CA LYS A 35 -15.59 -10.64 5.43
C LYS A 35 -16.74 -9.75 5.92
N ALA A 36 -16.61 -9.12 7.08
CA ALA A 36 -17.60 -8.18 7.59
C ALA A 36 -17.54 -6.81 6.90
N LEU A 37 -16.40 -6.49 6.28
CA LEU A 37 -16.19 -5.29 5.49
C LEU A 37 -16.58 -5.54 4.03
N THR A 38 -16.88 -4.47 3.30
CA THR A 38 -17.21 -4.54 1.88
C THR A 38 -16.28 -3.65 1.05
N HIS A 39 -16.03 -4.08 -0.19
CA HIS A 39 -15.28 -3.32 -1.19
C HIS A 39 -16.03 -3.32 -2.53
N SER A 40 -17.24 -2.75 -2.54
CA SER A 40 -18.10 -2.76 -3.73
C SER A 40 -17.47 -2.05 -4.92
N TYR A 41 -17.71 -2.60 -6.12
CA TYR A 41 -17.27 -1.99 -7.38
C TYR A 41 -18.37 -1.07 -7.93
N VAL A 42 -18.18 0.23 -7.81
CA VAL A 42 -19.18 1.27 -8.13
C VAL A 42 -18.56 2.38 -8.97
N ALA A 43 -19.39 3.27 -9.54
CA ALA A 43 -18.88 4.51 -10.11
C ALA A 43 -18.47 5.48 -8.98
N ALA A 44 -17.26 6.03 -9.05
CA ALA A 44 -16.83 7.18 -8.27
C ALA A 44 -17.66 8.43 -8.65
N PRO A 45 -17.57 9.54 -7.89
CA PRO A 45 -18.37 10.74 -8.16
C PRO A 45 -18.24 11.33 -9.57
N ASP A 46 -17.12 11.11 -10.25
CA ASP A 46 -16.89 11.53 -11.64
C ASP A 46 -17.33 10.49 -12.68
N GLY A 47 -17.94 9.39 -12.26
CA GLY A 47 -18.41 8.30 -13.10
C GLY A 47 -17.40 7.18 -13.32
N LYS A 48 -16.17 7.28 -12.83
CA LYS A 48 -15.13 6.26 -13.05
C LYS A 48 -15.38 4.99 -12.24
N GLN A 49 -15.38 3.84 -12.90
CA GLN A 49 -15.52 2.54 -12.23
C GLN A 49 -14.38 2.32 -11.21
N SER A 50 -14.75 2.02 -9.97
CA SER A 50 -13.85 2.03 -8.82
C SER A 50 -14.24 1.00 -7.77
N MET A 51 -13.26 0.52 -7.03
CA MET A 51 -13.45 -0.18 -5.75
C MET A 51 -13.68 0.87 -4.66
N GLN A 52 -14.81 0.80 -3.95
CA GLN A 52 -15.17 1.74 -2.89
C GLN A 52 -14.78 1.18 -1.53
N ALA A 53 -14.17 2.03 -0.71
CA ALA A 53 -14.03 1.83 0.73
C ALA A 53 -14.99 2.75 1.46
N HIS A 54 -15.92 2.18 2.22
CA HIS A 54 -16.89 2.94 3.01
C HIS A 54 -16.45 3.04 4.48
N TYR A 55 -16.42 4.25 5.04
CA TYR A 55 -16.08 4.49 6.44
C TYR A 55 -17.27 5.10 7.18
N PRO A 56 -18.00 4.32 8.00
CA PRO A 56 -19.05 4.85 8.85
C PRO A 56 -18.51 5.85 9.88
N ALA A 57 -19.30 6.87 10.23
CA ALA A 57 -19.01 7.80 11.31
C ALA A 57 -18.64 7.03 12.60
N GLY A 58 -17.52 7.39 13.22
CA GLY A 58 -16.99 6.71 14.41
C GLY A 58 -15.96 5.60 14.14
N SER A 59 -15.76 5.16 12.89
CA SER A 59 -14.79 4.10 12.56
C SER A 59 -13.33 4.59 12.54
N TYR A 60 -12.40 3.79 13.08
CA TYR A 60 -10.95 4.12 13.12
C TYR A 60 -9.96 2.95 13.20
N ASN A 61 -10.44 1.70 13.24
CA ASN A 61 -9.68 0.49 12.98
C ASN A 61 -10.66 -0.70 12.83
N PHE A 62 -10.13 -1.88 12.56
CA PHE A 62 -10.93 -3.09 12.39
C PHE A 62 -11.32 -3.77 13.72
N GLN A 63 -10.85 -3.28 14.87
CA GLN A 63 -11.16 -3.85 16.19
C GLN A 63 -12.24 -3.05 16.94
N HIS A 64 -12.66 -1.91 16.38
CA HIS A 64 -13.69 -1.04 16.93
C HIS A 64 -14.96 -1.09 16.07
N ASP A 65 -16.11 -0.93 16.72
CA ASP A 65 -17.41 -0.89 16.04
C ASP A 65 -17.98 0.55 16.07
N PRO A 66 -18.41 1.13 14.94
CA PRO A 66 -18.48 0.49 13.62
C PRO A 66 -17.10 0.31 12.98
N GLN A 67 -16.94 -0.80 12.25
CA GLN A 67 -15.79 -1.02 11.38
C GLN A 67 -15.96 -0.23 10.07
N GLY A 68 -14.85 0.17 9.43
CA GLY A 68 -14.88 0.91 8.18
C GLY A 68 -13.68 0.61 7.28
N GLY A 69 -13.87 0.78 5.98
CA GLY A 69 -12.93 0.47 4.93
C GLY A 69 -12.99 -0.98 4.47
N PHE A 70 -11.86 -1.53 4.04
CA PHE A 70 -11.73 -2.94 3.64
C PHE A 70 -10.36 -3.50 4.03
N SER A 71 -10.28 -4.83 4.10
CA SER A 71 -9.03 -5.54 4.38
C SER A 71 -9.00 -6.89 3.69
N PHE A 72 -8.02 -7.05 2.79
CA PHE A 72 -7.61 -8.33 2.23
C PHE A 72 -6.14 -8.25 1.78
N TYR A 73 -5.55 -9.39 1.47
CA TYR A 73 -4.29 -9.48 0.74
C TYR A 73 -4.56 -9.98 -0.66
N ALA A 74 -3.75 -9.58 -1.62
CA ALA A 74 -3.94 -9.91 -3.03
C ALA A 74 -2.61 -10.31 -3.66
N THR A 75 -2.57 -11.43 -4.38
CA THR A 75 -1.40 -11.85 -5.15
C THR A 75 -1.42 -11.30 -6.58
N GLY A 76 -2.59 -10.87 -7.06
CA GLY A 76 -2.83 -10.61 -8.47
C GLY A 76 -3.00 -11.91 -9.29
N PRO A 77 -3.16 -11.80 -10.61
CA PRO A 77 -3.38 -12.93 -11.51
C PRO A 77 -2.20 -13.92 -11.54
N ASP A 78 -2.50 -15.20 -11.69
CA ASP A 78 -1.50 -16.29 -11.71
C ASP A 78 -0.45 -16.15 -12.83
N SER A 79 -0.74 -15.37 -13.86
CA SER A 79 0.20 -15.08 -14.95
C SER A 79 1.41 -14.25 -14.51
N VAL A 80 1.33 -13.56 -13.36
CA VAL A 80 2.43 -12.75 -12.81
C VAL A 80 2.88 -13.35 -11.49
N ASN A 81 3.96 -14.13 -11.52
CA ASN A 81 4.50 -14.77 -10.33
C ASN A 81 5.40 -13.82 -9.51
N LEU A 82 4.83 -13.19 -8.48
CA LEU A 82 5.57 -12.27 -7.61
C LEU A 82 6.72 -12.93 -6.83
N THR A 83 6.70 -14.25 -6.65
CA THR A 83 7.77 -14.96 -5.92
C THR A 83 9.06 -15.13 -6.72
N SER A 84 9.09 -14.72 -8.00
CA SER A 84 10.32 -14.58 -8.78
C SER A 84 10.81 -13.14 -8.88
N ALA A 85 10.10 -12.17 -8.28
CA ALA A 85 10.44 -10.76 -8.39
C ALA A 85 11.51 -10.34 -7.39
N LYS A 86 12.55 -9.66 -7.88
CA LYS A 86 13.46 -8.86 -7.07
C LYS A 86 12.94 -7.44 -6.91
N GLU A 87 12.28 -6.93 -7.95
CA GLU A 87 11.70 -5.60 -7.96
C GLU A 87 10.30 -5.64 -8.56
N VAL A 88 9.37 -4.92 -7.92
CA VAL A 88 8.04 -4.67 -8.45
C VAL A 88 7.71 -3.19 -8.39
N THR A 89 6.86 -2.77 -9.32
CA THR A 89 6.14 -1.49 -9.24
C THR A 89 4.66 -1.79 -9.15
N PHE A 90 4.01 -1.36 -8.06
CA PHE A 90 2.58 -1.40 -7.85
C PHE A 90 1.99 0.00 -7.95
N ALA A 91 0.91 0.16 -8.69
CA ALA A 91 0.27 1.45 -8.92
C ALA A 91 -1.25 1.36 -8.81
N TYR A 92 -1.87 2.45 -8.37
CA TYR A 92 -3.31 2.62 -8.33
C TYR A 92 -3.65 4.12 -8.29
N SER A 93 -4.86 4.47 -8.71
CA SER A 93 -5.41 5.80 -8.54
C SER A 93 -6.35 5.80 -7.33
N VAL A 94 -6.26 6.82 -6.47
CA VAL A 94 -7.13 7.02 -5.31
C VAL A 94 -7.86 8.37 -5.42
N TYR A 95 -9.13 8.39 -5.05
CA TYR A 95 -9.98 9.57 -5.05
C TYR A 95 -10.60 9.77 -3.67
N PHE A 96 -10.26 10.90 -3.05
CA PHE A 96 -10.95 11.41 -1.88
C PHE A 96 -11.99 12.44 -2.35
N PRO A 97 -13.29 12.26 -2.07
CA PRO A 97 -14.31 13.24 -2.44
C PRO A 97 -14.02 14.66 -1.94
N GLU A 98 -14.59 15.66 -2.63
CA GLU A 98 -14.48 17.06 -2.20
C GLU A 98 -14.95 17.21 -0.75
N GLY A 99 -14.14 17.86 0.10
CA GLY A 99 -14.45 18.03 1.52
C GLY A 99 -14.18 16.82 2.42
N TYR A 100 -13.49 15.77 1.92
CA TYR A 100 -13.09 14.61 2.72
C TYR A 100 -12.38 15.00 4.02
N GLN A 101 -12.76 14.36 5.13
CA GLN A 101 -12.26 14.66 6.47
C GLN A 101 -11.14 13.68 6.83
N PHE A 102 -9.88 14.07 6.63
CA PHE A 102 -8.71 13.19 6.85
C PHE A 102 -8.41 12.87 8.32
N VAL A 103 -8.94 13.66 9.26
CA VAL A 103 -8.72 13.54 10.71
C VAL A 103 -7.22 13.51 11.02
N LYS A 104 -6.71 12.44 11.63
CA LYS A 104 -5.29 12.22 11.97
C LYS A 104 -4.58 11.28 11.01
N GLY A 105 -5.33 10.65 10.12
CA GLY A 105 -4.79 9.71 9.14
C GLY A 105 -5.50 8.37 9.06
N GLY A 106 -5.08 7.60 8.08
CA GLY A 106 -5.57 6.26 7.78
C GLY A 106 -4.63 5.55 6.82
N LYS A 107 -4.88 4.26 6.59
CA LYS A 107 -4.00 3.36 5.86
C LYS A 107 -4.44 3.28 4.40
N LEU A 108 -3.48 3.08 3.50
CA LEU A 108 -3.72 2.86 2.08
C LEU A 108 -2.92 1.62 1.62
N PRO A 109 -3.33 1.01 0.49
CA PRO A 109 -2.65 -0.16 -0.04
C PRO A 109 -1.18 0.07 -0.36
N GLY A 110 -0.39 -1.01 -0.27
CA GLY A 110 1.01 -1.06 -0.70
C GLY A 110 1.55 -2.50 -0.72
N ILE A 111 2.84 -2.66 -1.01
CA ILE A 111 3.50 -3.96 -1.17
C ILE A 111 3.83 -4.63 0.18
N TYR A 112 3.77 -5.96 0.22
CA TYR A 112 4.25 -6.76 1.35
C TYR A 112 5.04 -8.00 0.89
N GLY A 113 5.82 -8.55 1.81
CA GLY A 113 6.63 -9.73 1.56
C GLY A 113 7.13 -10.43 2.81
N GLY A 114 7.80 -11.55 2.60
CA GLY A 114 8.38 -12.36 3.66
C GLY A 114 8.80 -13.76 3.20
N ASP A 115 9.43 -14.49 4.11
CA ASP A 115 10.07 -15.79 3.86
C ASP A 115 9.06 -16.88 3.52
N SER A 116 7.85 -16.77 4.08
CA SER A 116 6.71 -17.62 3.76
C SER A 116 5.46 -16.78 3.54
N ALA A 117 4.45 -17.37 2.88
CA ALA A 117 3.15 -16.72 2.72
C ALA A 117 2.48 -16.41 4.07
N ALA A 118 2.69 -17.28 5.07
CA ALA A 118 2.12 -17.10 6.42
C ALA A 118 2.83 -15.99 7.21
N ASP A 119 4.15 -15.87 7.08
CA ASP A 119 4.90 -14.81 7.77
C ASP A 119 4.65 -13.44 7.15
N ALA A 120 4.53 -13.39 5.82
CA ALA A 120 4.36 -12.15 5.07
C ALA A 120 3.11 -11.35 5.47
N VAL A 121 2.00 -12.03 5.82
CA VAL A 121 0.75 -11.35 6.25
C VAL A 121 0.79 -10.85 7.71
N SER A 122 1.94 -10.96 8.38
CA SER A 122 2.04 -10.69 9.81
C SER A 122 2.71 -9.37 10.21
N CYS A 123 3.41 -8.71 9.28
CA CYS A 123 4.13 -7.45 9.55
C CYS A 123 3.19 -6.22 9.55
N SER A 124 2.26 -6.19 10.50
CA SER A 124 1.33 -5.08 10.73
C SER A 124 0.78 -5.07 12.18
N GLY A 125 0.03 -4.03 12.56
CA GLY A 125 -0.69 -4.00 13.85
C GLY A 125 0.21 -3.99 15.10
N GLY A 126 1.49 -3.65 14.97
CA GLY A 126 2.48 -3.72 16.05
C GLY A 126 3.29 -5.02 16.10
N ARG A 127 3.01 -5.99 15.22
CA ARG A 127 3.86 -7.17 15.03
C ARG A 127 4.97 -6.86 14.03
N ARG A 128 6.20 -7.24 14.39
CA ARG A 128 7.43 -7.07 13.61
C ARG A 128 8.20 -8.38 13.61
N SER A 129 8.94 -8.65 12.54
CA SER A 129 9.80 -9.81 12.35
C SER A 129 10.86 -9.45 11.32
N ASP A 130 12.02 -10.11 11.36
CA ASP A 130 13.01 -10.00 10.28
C ASP A 130 12.59 -10.80 9.04
N SER A 131 11.70 -11.78 9.22
CA SER A 131 11.17 -12.66 8.17
C SER A 131 10.04 -12.06 7.32
N CYS A 132 9.65 -10.80 7.56
CA CYS A 132 8.62 -10.13 6.77
C CYS A 132 8.83 -8.62 6.67
N PHE A 133 8.17 -8.02 5.69
CA PHE A 133 8.06 -6.57 5.58
C PHE A 133 6.70 -6.16 5.04
N SER A 134 6.29 -4.93 5.36
CA SER A 134 5.23 -4.22 4.63
C SER A 134 5.65 -2.79 4.34
N ALA A 135 5.34 -2.31 3.14
CA ALA A 135 5.46 -0.93 2.72
C ALA A 135 4.06 -0.50 2.27
N ARG A 136 3.27 0.02 3.23
CA ARG A 136 1.95 0.58 2.94
C ARG A 136 2.07 2.08 2.80
N LEU A 137 0.98 2.73 2.41
CA LEU A 137 0.86 4.18 2.51
C LEU A 137 -0.03 4.57 3.68
N MET A 138 0.10 5.81 4.11
CA MET A 138 -0.90 6.46 4.95
C MET A 138 -1.23 7.86 4.43
N TRP A 139 -2.49 8.26 4.60
CA TRP A 139 -2.82 9.68 4.68
C TRP A 139 -2.69 10.15 6.12
N ARG A 140 -2.50 11.45 6.29
CA ARG A 140 -2.45 12.17 7.58
C ARG A 140 -3.36 13.39 7.51
N THR A 141 -3.36 14.17 8.59
CA THR A 141 -4.09 15.44 8.67
C THR A 141 -3.83 16.31 7.43
N ASP A 142 -4.88 16.98 6.97
CA ASP A 142 -4.90 17.83 5.78
C ASP A 142 -4.47 17.12 4.48
N GLY A 143 -4.57 15.80 4.44
CA GLY A 143 -4.26 14.98 3.27
C GLY A 143 -2.77 14.73 3.07
N ALA A 144 -1.89 15.10 4.01
CA ALA A 144 -0.47 14.82 3.90
C ALA A 144 -0.22 13.30 3.73
N GLY A 145 0.54 12.91 2.72
CA GLY A 145 0.85 11.51 2.44
C GLY A 145 2.18 11.06 3.03
N GLU A 146 2.32 9.77 3.34
CA GLU A 146 3.57 9.13 3.75
C GLU A 146 3.65 7.69 3.25
N VAL A 147 4.86 7.16 3.11
CA VAL A 147 5.08 5.70 3.15
C VAL A 147 5.12 5.28 4.61
N TYR A 148 4.51 4.14 4.93
CA TYR A 148 4.39 3.60 6.27
C TYR A 148 4.89 2.16 6.31
N THR A 149 6.10 1.97 6.85
CA THR A 149 6.83 0.70 6.71
C THR A 149 6.91 -0.10 8.01
N TYR A 150 6.83 -1.41 7.87
CA TYR A 150 7.33 -2.38 8.85
C TYR A 150 8.50 -3.10 8.17
N LEU A 151 9.72 -2.77 8.57
CA LEU A 151 10.93 -3.41 8.06
C LEU A 151 11.58 -4.30 9.15
N PRO A 152 12.39 -5.30 8.74
CA PRO A 152 13.21 -6.12 9.62
C PRO A 152 13.87 -5.31 10.76
N PRO A 153 13.47 -5.52 12.03
CA PRO A 153 13.90 -4.68 13.14
C PRO A 153 15.37 -4.85 13.56
N ASP A 154 16.01 -5.99 13.29
CA ASP A 154 17.39 -6.26 13.78
C ASP A 154 18.48 -5.64 12.88
N TYR A 155 18.08 -5.02 11.76
CA TYR A 155 18.99 -4.40 10.79
C TYR A 155 19.05 -2.88 10.97
N SER A 156 20.18 -2.37 11.47
CA SER A 156 20.37 -0.93 11.68
C SER A 156 20.29 -0.09 10.40
N ALA A 157 20.58 -0.68 9.24
CA ALA A 157 20.41 -0.04 7.93
C ALA A 157 19.00 0.49 7.71
N ASN A 158 17.98 -0.21 8.26
CA ASN A 158 16.59 0.21 8.15
C ASN A 158 16.29 1.49 8.94
N GLN A 159 17.20 2.00 9.76
CA GLN A 159 17.08 3.36 10.33
C GLN A 159 17.14 4.45 9.26
N ALA A 160 17.60 4.14 8.04
CA ALA A 160 17.58 5.09 6.92
C ALA A 160 16.19 5.68 6.63
N VAL A 161 15.11 4.95 6.96
CA VAL A 161 13.74 5.47 6.77
C VAL A 161 13.34 6.53 7.81
N CYS A 162 14.07 6.63 8.93
CA CYS A 162 13.72 7.48 10.08
C CYS A 162 14.01 8.98 9.84
N ASP A 163 14.84 9.33 8.85
CA ASP A 163 15.34 10.70 8.63
C ASP A 163 15.02 11.25 7.23
N VAL A 164 14.09 10.62 6.51
CA VAL A 164 13.69 11.05 5.16
C VAL A 164 12.84 12.33 5.25
N ALA A 165 13.27 13.35 4.52
CA ALA A 165 12.56 14.62 4.43
C ALA A 165 11.15 14.45 3.79
N PRO A 166 10.20 15.35 4.08
CA PRO A 166 10.31 16.49 5.00
C PRO A 166 10.08 16.12 6.46
N PHE A 167 9.50 14.95 6.74
CA PHE A 167 9.35 14.42 8.09
C PHE A 167 9.30 12.90 8.09
N SER A 168 10.17 12.28 8.87
CA SER A 168 10.12 10.86 9.17
C SER A 168 10.18 10.64 10.67
N THR A 169 9.61 9.53 11.12
CA THR A 169 9.79 9.06 12.49
C THR A 169 9.67 7.56 12.54
N CYS A 170 10.63 6.93 13.20
CA CYS A 170 10.54 5.53 13.57
C CYS A 170 9.77 5.37 14.89
N ASN A 171 9.11 4.23 15.04
CA ASN A 171 8.37 3.89 16.24
C ASN A 171 8.87 2.52 16.74
N SER A 172 8.92 2.33 18.06
CA SER A 172 9.41 1.09 18.66
C SER A 172 8.36 -0.04 18.64
N VAL A 173 7.09 0.29 18.47
CA VAL A 173 5.97 -0.67 18.48
C VAL A 173 5.39 -0.81 17.07
N TYR A 174 5.00 0.32 16.48
CA TYR A 174 4.37 0.36 15.18
C TYR A 174 5.38 0.64 14.05
N GLY A 175 4.87 0.80 12.82
CA GLY A 175 5.66 1.11 11.65
C GLY A 175 6.27 2.52 11.69
N ALA A 176 7.28 2.72 10.84
CA ALA A 176 7.90 4.02 10.63
C ALA A 176 7.09 4.86 9.65
N SER A 177 6.91 6.15 9.96
CA SER A 177 6.42 7.14 8.99
C SER A 177 7.60 7.66 8.20
N VAL A 178 7.49 7.61 6.87
CA VAL A 178 8.58 7.93 5.95
C VAL A 178 8.16 9.05 5.01
N GLY A 179 8.87 10.18 5.03
CA GLY A 179 8.63 11.31 4.12
C GLY A 179 7.22 11.91 4.21
N ARG A 180 6.62 11.93 5.41
CA ARG A 180 5.29 12.50 5.64
C ARG A 180 5.23 13.95 5.17
N GLY A 181 4.29 14.24 4.29
CA GLY A 181 4.11 15.58 3.72
C GLY A 181 5.00 15.87 2.51
N ALA A 182 5.75 14.87 2.00
CA ALA A 182 6.43 14.99 0.71
C ALA A 182 5.43 15.19 -0.46
N PHE A 183 4.18 14.82 -0.24
CA PHE A 183 3.04 15.08 -1.13
C PHE A 183 1.76 15.22 -0.31
N THR A 184 0.71 15.72 -0.95
CA THR A 184 -0.63 15.87 -0.34
C THR A 184 -1.68 15.28 -1.27
N PHE A 185 -2.57 14.45 -0.74
CA PHE A 185 -3.74 13.96 -1.45
C PHE A 185 -4.74 15.10 -1.66
N ALA A 186 -5.12 15.34 -2.91
CA ALA A 186 -6.17 16.30 -3.23
C ALA A 186 -7.55 15.70 -2.90
N THR A 187 -8.47 16.56 -2.45
CA THR A 187 -9.91 16.24 -2.41
C THR A 187 -10.56 16.63 -3.73
N GLY A 188 -11.56 15.89 -4.17
CA GLY A 188 -12.30 16.16 -5.41
C GLY A 188 -11.53 15.77 -6.68
N ALA A 189 -10.34 15.19 -6.56
CA ALA A 189 -9.49 14.82 -7.70
C ALA A 189 -8.78 13.48 -7.47
N TRP A 190 -8.45 12.80 -8.57
CA TRP A 190 -7.64 11.58 -8.54
C TRP A 190 -6.18 11.90 -8.23
N THR A 191 -5.58 11.07 -7.39
CA THR A 191 -4.13 11.00 -7.18
C THR A 191 -3.65 9.63 -7.63
N THR A 192 -2.74 9.57 -8.61
CA THR A 192 -2.12 8.32 -9.04
C THR A 192 -0.89 8.05 -8.19
N ILE A 193 -0.89 6.90 -7.53
CA ILE A 193 0.21 6.39 -6.72
C ILE A 193 0.94 5.31 -7.51
N SER A 194 2.26 5.32 -7.45
CA SER A 194 3.09 4.21 -7.89
C SER A 194 4.23 3.97 -6.89
N GLU A 195 4.25 2.79 -6.29
CA GLU A 195 5.23 2.33 -5.33
C GLU A 195 6.14 1.29 -5.99
N ARG A 196 7.44 1.58 -6.04
CA ARG A 196 8.49 0.65 -6.45
C ARG A 196 9.16 0.09 -5.19
N VAL A 197 9.22 -1.23 -5.09
CA VAL A 197 9.93 -1.95 -4.02
C VAL A 197 10.93 -2.89 -4.65
N ARG A 198 12.20 -2.75 -4.27
CA ARG A 198 13.30 -3.62 -4.65
C ARG A 198 13.86 -4.33 -3.42
N LEU A 199 13.84 -5.66 -3.43
CA LEU A 199 14.47 -6.47 -2.39
C LEU A 199 15.99 -6.27 -2.41
N ASN A 200 16.60 -6.29 -1.23
CA ASN A 200 18.04 -6.42 -1.10
C ASN A 200 18.52 -7.81 -1.54
N ASP A 201 19.79 -7.92 -1.89
CA ASP A 201 20.49 -9.21 -1.93
C ASP A 201 20.64 -9.74 -0.50
N ALA A 202 20.52 -11.07 -0.31
CA ALA A 202 20.63 -11.66 1.02
C ALA A 202 22.00 -11.32 1.64
N GLY A 203 21.97 -10.82 2.88
CA GLY A 203 23.16 -10.34 3.59
C GLY A 203 23.74 -9.01 3.08
N GLN A 204 23.05 -8.29 2.18
CA GLN A 204 23.44 -6.95 1.72
C GLN A 204 22.38 -5.91 2.09
N GLU A 205 22.82 -4.66 2.22
CA GLU A 205 21.98 -3.49 2.53
C GLU A 205 21.77 -2.66 1.25
N ASN A 206 21.16 -3.26 0.23
CA ASN A 206 20.98 -2.64 -1.09
C ASN A 206 19.53 -2.70 -1.61
N GLY A 207 18.56 -2.83 -0.70
CA GLY A 207 17.14 -2.75 -0.99
C GLY A 207 16.68 -1.30 -1.11
N GLU A 208 15.55 -1.09 -1.80
CA GLU A 208 15.03 0.23 -2.13
C GLU A 208 13.51 0.29 -2.03
N ILE A 209 12.99 1.43 -1.57
CA ILE A 209 11.58 1.80 -1.66
C ILE A 209 11.50 3.19 -2.29
N GLN A 210 10.71 3.32 -3.35
CA GLN A 210 10.51 4.58 -4.04
C GLN A 210 9.02 4.81 -4.31
N LEU A 211 8.54 6.00 -3.99
CA LEU A 211 7.16 6.42 -4.24
C LEU A 211 7.12 7.51 -5.30
N PHE A 212 6.23 7.32 -6.26
CA PHE A 212 5.85 8.29 -7.27
C PHE A 212 4.40 8.70 -7.06
N VAL A 213 4.13 9.99 -7.17
CA VAL A 213 2.80 10.58 -7.05
C VAL A 213 2.56 11.42 -8.30
N ASN A 214 1.49 11.10 -9.04
CA ASN A 214 1.17 11.70 -10.34
C ASN A 214 2.35 11.69 -11.33
N GLY A 215 3.19 10.65 -11.26
CA GLY A 215 4.37 10.47 -12.11
C GLY A 215 5.66 11.12 -11.61
N GLU A 216 5.63 11.89 -10.52
CA GLU A 216 6.81 12.51 -9.92
C GLU A 216 7.34 11.68 -8.75
N SER A 217 8.65 11.41 -8.68
CA SER A 217 9.26 10.72 -7.54
C SER A 217 9.33 11.68 -6.35
N VAL A 218 8.62 11.34 -5.26
CA VAL A 218 8.50 12.19 -4.06
C VAL A 218 9.18 11.61 -2.82
N ILE A 219 9.34 10.29 -2.76
CA ILE A 219 10.08 9.60 -1.70
C ILE A 219 10.98 8.56 -2.37
N ASN A 220 12.25 8.51 -2.00
CA ASN A 220 13.19 7.51 -2.47
C ASN A 220 14.19 7.18 -1.36
N VAL A 221 14.20 5.92 -0.92
CA VAL A 221 15.07 5.45 0.16
C VAL A 221 15.73 4.16 -0.29
N GLY A 222 17.06 4.16 -0.34
CA GLY A 222 17.88 2.98 -0.59
C GLY A 222 18.69 2.59 0.63
N GLY A 223 19.51 1.56 0.49
CA GLY A 223 20.35 1.08 1.59
C GLY A 223 19.58 0.25 2.62
N LEU A 224 18.46 -0.35 2.22
CA LEU A 224 17.54 -1.05 3.12
C LEU A 224 17.79 -2.56 3.15
N VAL A 225 17.30 -3.21 4.20
CA VAL A 225 17.15 -4.66 4.31
C VAL A 225 15.66 -4.97 4.42
N LEU A 226 15.07 -5.49 3.34
CA LEU A 226 13.66 -5.91 3.26
C LEU A 226 13.50 -7.43 3.47
N ARG A 227 14.56 -8.21 3.22
CA ARG A 227 14.63 -9.64 3.53
C ARG A 227 15.93 -9.96 4.26
N ASP A 228 15.84 -10.82 5.26
CA ASP A 228 16.96 -11.31 6.06
C ASP A 228 17.75 -12.45 5.37
N SER A 229 17.08 -13.15 4.44
CA SER A 229 17.52 -14.42 3.88
C SER A 229 17.15 -14.60 2.39
N ASP A 230 17.62 -15.69 1.78
CA ASP A 230 17.31 -16.02 0.38
C ASP A 230 15.91 -16.64 0.20
N GLU A 231 15.16 -16.79 1.28
CA GLU A 231 13.77 -17.24 1.34
C GLU A 231 12.78 -16.08 1.17
N GLY A 232 13.18 -14.87 1.54
CA GLY A 232 12.34 -13.67 1.46
C GLY A 232 11.88 -13.35 0.04
N ARG A 233 10.57 -13.19 -0.15
CA ARG A 233 9.95 -12.84 -1.44
C ARG A 233 9.00 -11.66 -1.30
N ILE A 234 8.79 -10.94 -2.39
CA ILE A 234 7.58 -10.12 -2.58
C ILE A 234 6.40 -11.08 -2.73
N ARG A 235 5.34 -10.88 -1.95
CA ARG A 235 4.20 -11.81 -1.89
C ARG A 235 2.91 -11.21 -2.45
N GLY A 236 2.79 -9.89 -2.52
CA GLY A 236 1.62 -9.25 -3.09
C GLY A 236 1.37 -7.83 -2.63
N MET A 237 0.11 -7.45 -2.71
CA MET A 237 -0.43 -6.18 -2.23
C MET A 237 -1.20 -6.41 -0.93
N GLN A 238 -0.91 -5.60 0.08
CA GLN A 238 -1.68 -5.51 1.31
C GLN A 238 -2.79 -4.48 1.09
N MET A 239 -3.94 -4.95 0.64
CA MET A 239 -5.11 -4.14 0.30
C MET A 239 -5.91 -3.84 1.55
N GLN A 240 -5.41 -2.90 2.35
CA GLN A 240 -6.04 -2.50 3.61
C GLN A 240 -6.19 -0.99 3.66
N THR A 241 -7.41 -0.54 3.90
CA THR A 241 -7.72 0.88 4.09
C THR A 241 -8.69 1.06 5.23
N PHE A 242 -8.38 1.99 6.12
CA PHE A 242 -9.14 2.33 7.32
C PHE A 242 -8.63 3.66 7.86
N PHE A 243 -9.53 4.50 8.40
CA PHE A 243 -9.12 5.52 9.38
C PHE A 243 -8.31 4.84 10.46
N GLY A 244 -7.29 5.49 11.00
CA GLY A 244 -6.22 4.66 11.54
C GLY A 244 -5.39 5.28 12.64
N GLY A 245 -5.65 4.79 13.84
CA GLY A 245 -4.78 4.81 15.01
C GLY A 245 -5.26 3.71 15.95
N SER A 246 -4.99 3.86 17.25
CA SER A 246 -5.45 2.92 18.28
C SER A 246 -6.45 3.54 19.25
N ASP A 247 -6.90 4.77 19.00
CA ASP A 247 -7.79 5.52 19.88
C ASP A 247 -8.87 6.33 19.13
N PRO A 248 -9.97 6.72 19.79
CA PRO A 248 -11.10 7.40 19.15
C PRO A 248 -10.79 8.74 18.49
N SER A 249 -9.64 9.37 18.75
CA SER A 249 -9.27 10.62 18.09
C SER A 249 -8.92 10.46 16.61
N TYR A 250 -8.86 9.22 16.10
CA TYR A 250 -8.72 8.89 14.69
C TYR A 250 -10.06 8.63 13.99
N ALA A 251 -11.17 8.60 14.73
CA ALA A 251 -12.48 8.32 14.17
C ALA A 251 -12.91 9.34 13.14
N THR A 252 -13.40 8.86 11.99
CA THR A 252 -14.07 9.73 11.03
C THR A 252 -15.31 10.36 11.68
N PRO A 253 -15.52 11.68 11.56
CA PRO A 253 -16.68 12.35 12.17
C PRO A 253 -17.98 12.13 11.39
N VAL A 254 -17.88 11.65 10.14
CA VAL A 254 -18.99 11.48 9.20
C VAL A 254 -18.85 10.17 8.45
N ASP A 255 -19.94 9.73 7.83
CA ASP A 255 -19.88 8.71 6.80
C ASP A 255 -19.15 9.31 5.59
N GLN A 256 -18.11 8.63 5.11
CA GLN A 256 -17.39 9.05 3.92
C GLN A 256 -16.78 7.86 3.20
N ASP A 257 -16.45 8.07 1.92
CA ASP A 257 -15.95 7.03 1.03
C ASP A 257 -14.60 7.44 0.43
N THR A 258 -13.78 6.44 0.11
CA THR A 258 -12.62 6.60 -0.75
C THR A 258 -12.74 5.62 -1.91
N TYR A 259 -12.36 6.06 -3.11
CA TYR A 259 -12.48 5.25 -4.32
C TYR A 259 -11.11 4.92 -4.88
N PHE A 260 -10.92 3.68 -5.31
CA PHE A 260 -9.68 3.19 -5.88
C PHE A 260 -9.91 2.62 -7.27
N SER A 261 -9.04 2.93 -8.21
CA SER A 261 -9.14 2.48 -9.61
C SER A 261 -7.76 2.31 -10.23
N ASP A 262 -7.70 1.93 -11.50
CA ASP A 262 -6.46 1.83 -12.30
C ASP A 262 -5.33 0.96 -11.70
N PHE A 263 -5.66 -0.05 -10.91
CA PHE A 263 -4.66 -0.92 -10.31
C PHE A 263 -3.77 -1.56 -11.38
N SER A 264 -2.47 -1.50 -11.18
CA SER A 264 -1.47 -2.10 -12.07
C SER A 264 -0.31 -2.62 -11.24
N LEU A 265 0.30 -3.72 -11.68
CA LEU A 265 1.53 -4.21 -11.09
C LEU A 265 2.44 -4.75 -12.19
N ALA A 266 3.74 -4.52 -12.07
CA ALA A 266 4.74 -5.10 -12.96
C ALA A 266 5.97 -5.57 -12.17
N ILE A 267 6.53 -6.70 -12.57
CA ILE A 267 7.87 -7.13 -12.17
C ILE A 267 8.87 -6.44 -13.10
N THR A 268 9.78 -5.65 -12.52
CA THR A 268 10.77 -4.85 -13.26
C THR A 268 12.19 -5.41 -13.15
N GLU A 269 12.44 -6.28 -12.17
CA GLU A 269 13.67 -7.07 -12.00
C GLU A 269 13.31 -8.43 -11.40
N SER A 270 13.87 -9.52 -11.93
CA SER A 270 13.72 -10.86 -11.36
C SER A 270 14.84 -11.16 -10.35
N LEU A 271 14.58 -12.07 -9.40
CA LEU A 271 15.57 -12.61 -8.47
C LEU A 271 16.67 -13.41 -9.17
#